data_AF-A0A818RJ88-F1
#
_entry.id   AF-A0A818RJ88-F1
#
_cell.length_a   1.000
_cell.length_b   1.000
_cell.length_c   1.000
_cell.angle_alpha   90.00
_cell.angle_beta   90.00
_cell.angle_gamma   90.00
#
_symmetry.space_group_name_H-M   'P 1'
#
loop_
_entity.id
_entity.type
_entity.pdbx_description
1 polymer ?
#
loop_
_entity_poly.entity_id
_entity_poly.type
_entity_poly.pdbx_seq_one_letter_code
_entity_poly.pdbx_strand_id
1 'polypeptide(L)'
;MSYYPRNMLGYGQYSPHPRWPNDAYIAVQFVLNYEEGGENNILHGDAASEAFLSEIVGAAQWPGLRHWNMESIYEYGARAGFWRLHRLFTEKNIPVTVYGVATALMRSPAQVNAMLDAGWEIASHGYKWVEHKDMSEEVERQQINEAIRLHTLATGQRPTGWYTGRCSINTVNLVSEEGGFEYISDTYDDDLPYWYEHKGKAQLIIPYTLDANDMRFATPQGFNCGDQFYIYLKDAFDTLYEEGNKGSPKMMTIGLHCRLIGRPGRIASLIRFIDYIKNHEKVWIPTRIDIACHWKRTHPYVKSDLVPSKLDRSTFVDRFGSIFENSSWVAERAFDSELAPANNTAIGLHFALRTQFRAASDEERLKVLLAHPDLAGKLAAAKLLTTESTNEQASAGLDMLTNEERTIFTELNDKYTKKFGFPFIIAVKDNTKASILEAFKRRLENDRETEFRTACEQVERIAYLRLKAVLQD
;
A
#
# COMPACT_ATOMS: atom_id res chain seq x y z
N MET A 1 -5.77 -8.14 22.17
CA MET A 1 -4.89 -8.70 21.13
C MET A 1 -3.76 -7.71 20.89
N SER A 2 -2.60 -8.15 20.39
CA SER A 2 -1.51 -7.23 20.02
C SER A 2 -1.93 -6.43 18.78
N TYR A 3 -1.65 -5.14 18.74
CA TYR A 3 -1.86 -4.28 17.57
C TYR A 3 -1.21 -4.90 16.32
N TYR A 4 -1.98 -5.04 15.23
CA TYR A 4 -1.47 -5.50 13.94
C TYR A 4 -1.00 -4.31 13.08
N PRO A 5 0.31 -4.14 12.86
CA PRO A 5 0.86 -2.92 12.24
C PRO A 5 0.85 -2.93 10.71
N ARG A 6 0.38 -4.01 10.07
CA ARG A 6 0.48 -4.18 8.62
C ARG A 6 -0.77 -3.67 7.92
N ASN A 7 -0.58 -2.89 6.86
CA ASN A 7 -1.67 -2.45 5.98
C ASN A 7 -1.94 -3.52 4.92
N MET A 8 -2.92 -4.38 5.16
CA MET A 8 -3.34 -5.40 4.19
C MET A 8 -4.33 -4.87 3.15
N LEU A 9 -4.79 -3.63 3.30
CA LEU A 9 -5.76 -3.01 2.39
C LEU A 9 -5.06 -2.31 1.22
N GLY A 10 -3.98 -1.57 1.48
CA GLY A 10 -3.36 -0.71 0.47
C GLY A 10 -4.38 0.30 -0.07
N TYR A 11 -4.48 0.41 -1.39
CA TYR A 11 -5.55 1.15 -2.07
C TYR A 11 -6.90 0.41 -2.13
N GLY A 12 -6.94 -0.88 -1.81
CA GLY A 12 -8.14 -1.70 -1.93
C GLY A 12 -8.56 -1.92 -3.39
N GLN A 13 -9.87 -1.93 -3.64
CA GLN A 13 -10.42 -2.23 -4.97
C GLN A 13 -10.09 -1.17 -6.04
N TYR A 14 -9.88 0.08 -5.62
CA TYR A 14 -9.74 1.21 -6.54
C TYR A 14 -8.43 1.96 -6.24
N SER A 15 -7.43 1.75 -7.10
CA SER A 15 -6.17 2.50 -7.04
C SER A 15 -6.32 3.90 -7.66
N PRO A 16 -5.52 4.88 -7.20
CA PRO A 16 -5.50 6.19 -7.82
C PRO A 16 -5.01 6.08 -9.27
N HIS A 17 -5.66 6.80 -10.18
CA HIS A 17 -5.18 6.90 -11.55
C HIS A 17 -3.88 7.71 -11.57
N PRO A 18 -2.72 7.13 -11.92
CA PRO A 18 -1.41 7.75 -11.75
C PRO A 18 -1.17 8.95 -12.67
N ARG A 19 -1.97 9.07 -13.74
CA ARG A 19 -1.87 10.13 -14.77
C ARG A 19 -0.45 10.20 -15.34
N TRP A 20 0.10 9.06 -15.72
CA TRP A 20 1.46 9.01 -16.29
C TRP A 20 1.61 9.97 -17.47
N PRO A 21 2.81 10.55 -17.67
CA PRO A 21 3.07 11.43 -18.81
C PRO A 21 2.61 10.83 -20.14
N ASN A 22 2.05 11.67 -21.02
CA ASN A 22 1.52 11.28 -22.33
C ASN A 22 0.41 10.21 -22.28
N ASP A 23 -0.37 10.18 -21.19
CA ASP A 23 -1.43 9.20 -20.95
C ASP A 23 -0.96 7.75 -21.12
N ALA A 24 0.27 7.48 -20.68
CA ALA A 24 0.86 6.16 -20.76
C ALA A 24 0.02 5.13 -19.98
N TYR A 25 -0.18 3.96 -20.59
CA TYR A 25 -0.89 2.84 -19.98
C TYR A 25 -0.03 2.12 -18.94
N ILE A 26 1.30 2.24 -19.06
CA ILE A 26 2.24 1.61 -18.14
C ILE A 26 3.52 2.44 -18.02
N ALA A 27 4.09 2.48 -16.82
CA ALA A 27 5.43 2.98 -16.56
C ALA A 27 6.40 1.79 -16.35
N VAL A 28 7.39 1.59 -17.24
CA VAL A 28 8.34 0.47 -17.16
C VAL A 28 9.71 0.99 -16.71
N GLN A 29 10.16 0.55 -15.53
CA GLN A 29 11.36 1.08 -14.88
C GLN A 29 12.45 0.00 -14.78
N PHE A 30 13.63 0.28 -15.35
CA PHE A 30 14.79 -0.63 -15.31
C PHE A 30 15.73 -0.26 -14.16
N VAL A 31 15.89 -1.16 -13.18
CA VAL A 31 16.82 -1.02 -12.06
C VAL A 31 18.05 -1.88 -12.30
N LEU A 32 19.23 -1.25 -12.30
CA LEU A 32 20.51 -1.96 -12.32
C LEU A 32 21.16 -1.93 -10.94
N ASN A 33 21.25 -3.08 -10.28
CA ASN A 33 21.98 -3.23 -9.03
C ASN A 33 23.49 -3.25 -9.31
N TYR A 34 24.23 -2.42 -8.60
CA TYR A 34 25.69 -2.37 -8.61
C TYR A 34 26.21 -2.68 -7.21
N GLU A 35 26.51 -3.95 -6.99
CA GLU A 35 26.82 -4.52 -5.67
C GLU A 35 28.23 -5.10 -5.62
N GLU A 36 28.82 -5.36 -6.79
CA GLU A 36 30.11 -5.99 -6.98
C GLU A 36 31.25 -5.15 -6.37
N GLY A 37 31.88 -5.68 -5.32
CA GLY A 37 32.86 -5.01 -4.47
C GLY A 37 32.29 -4.52 -3.13
N GLY A 38 30.99 -4.70 -2.89
CA GLY A 38 30.28 -4.34 -1.66
C GLY A 38 29.64 -5.53 -0.93
N GLU A 39 29.73 -6.74 -1.50
CA GLU A 39 29.22 -8.00 -0.94
C GLU A 39 30.03 -8.50 0.27
N ASN A 40 29.56 -9.59 0.91
CA ASN A 40 30.27 -10.20 2.03
C ASN A 40 31.67 -10.68 1.63
N ASN A 41 32.70 -10.17 2.30
CA ASN A 41 34.06 -10.64 2.16
C ASN A 41 34.88 -10.33 3.42
N ILE A 42 35.76 -11.26 3.83
CA ILE A 42 36.68 -11.00 4.95
C ILE A 42 37.62 -9.81 4.67
N LEU A 43 37.91 -9.52 3.40
CA LEU A 43 38.67 -8.33 2.99
C LEU A 43 37.88 -7.02 3.20
N HIS A 44 36.56 -7.11 3.34
CA HIS A 44 35.68 -5.99 3.63
C HIS A 44 35.33 -5.90 5.13
N GLY A 45 35.96 -6.72 5.96
CA GLY A 45 35.72 -6.81 7.40
C GLY A 45 34.54 -7.70 7.81
N ASP A 46 33.98 -8.50 6.89
CA ASP A 46 32.88 -9.42 7.21
C ASP A 46 33.39 -10.73 7.83
N ALA A 47 32.51 -11.44 8.54
CA ALA A 47 32.84 -12.69 9.20
C ALA A 47 33.04 -13.87 8.23
N ALA A 48 32.53 -13.79 7.00
CA ALA A 48 32.54 -14.90 6.05
C ALA A 48 32.48 -14.41 4.59
N SER A 49 32.72 -15.32 3.65
CA SER A 49 32.51 -15.06 2.22
C SER A 49 31.03 -14.90 1.84
N GLU A 50 30.78 -14.30 0.68
CA GLU A 50 29.45 -14.28 0.05
C GLU A 50 28.95 -15.68 -0.34
N ALA A 51 27.63 -15.81 -0.38
CA ALA A 51 26.89 -17.01 -0.74
C ALA A 51 25.64 -16.73 -1.60
N PHE A 52 25.21 -15.47 -1.70
CA PHE A 52 23.97 -15.09 -2.34
C PHE A 52 24.18 -14.63 -3.80
N LEU A 53 23.13 -14.82 -4.63
CA LEU A 53 23.03 -14.39 -6.03
C LEU A 53 24.29 -14.61 -6.88
N SER A 54 24.63 -15.87 -7.09
CA SER A 54 25.74 -16.29 -7.97
C SER A 54 25.35 -17.52 -8.78
N GLU A 55 26.24 -17.96 -9.68
CA GLU A 55 26.06 -19.22 -10.42
C GLU A 55 26.12 -20.46 -9.50
N ILE A 56 26.64 -20.32 -8.28
CA ILE A 56 26.74 -21.40 -7.30
C ILE A 56 25.46 -21.40 -6.45
N VAL A 57 24.36 -21.86 -7.06
CA VAL A 57 23.06 -21.94 -6.37
C VAL A 57 23.17 -22.89 -5.18
N GLY A 58 22.81 -22.42 -3.99
CA GLY A 58 22.96 -23.17 -2.75
C GLY A 58 24.35 -23.08 -2.12
N ALA A 59 25.20 -22.13 -2.55
CA ALA A 59 26.44 -21.82 -1.84
C ALA A 59 26.17 -21.51 -0.36
N ALA A 60 27.10 -21.91 0.49
CA ALA A 60 27.14 -21.52 1.90
C ALA A 60 28.26 -20.51 2.11
N GLN A 61 28.10 -19.62 3.08
CA GLN A 61 29.17 -18.73 3.49
C GLN A 61 30.32 -19.54 4.10
N TRP A 62 31.57 -19.14 3.85
CA TRP A 62 32.74 -19.78 4.45
C TRP A 62 33.30 -18.89 5.57
N PRO A 63 33.07 -19.22 6.85
CA PRO A 63 33.52 -18.38 7.97
C PRO A 63 35.04 -18.22 7.99
N GLY A 64 35.51 -16.99 8.13
CA GLY A 64 36.93 -16.64 8.22
C GLY A 64 37.74 -16.91 6.94
N LEU A 65 37.09 -17.27 5.83
CA LEU A 65 37.73 -17.66 4.59
C LEU A 65 37.22 -16.82 3.41
N ARG A 66 38.07 -16.72 2.39
CA ARG A 66 37.69 -16.22 1.06
C ARG A 66 37.14 -17.37 0.22
N HIS A 67 36.13 -17.06 -0.59
CA HIS A 67 35.57 -18.00 -1.56
C HIS A 67 35.93 -17.54 -2.97
N TRP A 68 37.07 -18.00 -3.46
CA TRP A 68 37.64 -17.57 -4.75
C TRP A 68 36.66 -17.62 -5.91
N ASN A 69 35.91 -18.72 -6.05
CA ASN A 69 34.94 -18.87 -7.13
C ASN A 69 33.84 -17.81 -7.03
N MET A 70 33.31 -17.57 -5.83
CA MET A 70 32.31 -16.53 -5.57
C MET A 70 32.84 -15.14 -5.94
N GLU A 71 34.03 -14.78 -5.44
CA GLU A 71 34.66 -13.49 -5.75
C GLU A 71 34.80 -13.30 -7.26
N SER A 72 35.29 -14.31 -7.99
CA SER A 72 35.45 -14.24 -9.45
C SER A 72 34.11 -14.10 -10.21
N ILE A 73 33.00 -14.60 -9.65
CA ILE A 73 31.65 -14.43 -10.21
C ILE A 73 31.19 -12.99 -10.03
N TYR A 74 31.41 -12.39 -8.86
CA TYR A 74 31.11 -10.98 -8.61
C TYR A 74 32.00 -10.08 -9.48
N GLU A 75 33.30 -10.36 -9.57
CA GLU A 75 34.21 -9.64 -10.46
C GLU A 75 33.73 -9.62 -11.92
N TYR A 76 33.09 -10.69 -12.41
CA TYR A 76 32.50 -10.69 -13.76
C TYR A 76 31.49 -9.56 -13.96
N GLY A 77 30.65 -9.29 -12.95
CA GLY A 77 29.67 -8.21 -12.99
C GLY A 77 30.34 -6.86 -13.22
N ALA A 78 31.30 -6.49 -12.37
CA ALA A 78 32.02 -5.22 -12.50
C ALA A 78 32.89 -5.14 -13.78
N ARG A 79 33.54 -6.25 -14.17
CA ARG A 79 34.54 -6.28 -15.25
C ARG A 79 33.95 -6.38 -16.65
N ALA A 80 32.80 -7.05 -16.81
CA ALA A 80 32.25 -7.36 -18.12
C ALA A 80 30.73 -7.20 -18.21
N GLY A 81 30.00 -7.62 -17.18
CA GLY A 81 28.54 -7.56 -17.14
C GLY A 81 28.02 -6.12 -17.23
N PHE A 82 28.53 -5.24 -16.36
CA PHE A 82 28.21 -3.82 -16.32
C PHE A 82 28.41 -3.16 -17.69
N TRP A 83 29.59 -3.29 -18.29
CA TRP A 83 29.90 -2.65 -19.57
C TRP A 83 29.02 -3.14 -20.72
N ARG A 84 28.53 -4.37 -20.67
CA ARG A 84 27.59 -4.89 -21.67
C ARG A 84 26.21 -4.27 -21.50
N LEU A 85 25.75 -4.13 -20.27
CA LEU A 85 24.46 -3.49 -19.95
C LEU A 85 24.51 -1.99 -20.22
N HIS A 86 25.61 -1.32 -19.87
CA HIS A 86 25.87 0.08 -20.16
C HIS A 86 25.74 0.38 -21.66
N ARG A 87 26.44 -0.38 -22.52
CA ARG A 87 26.27 -0.26 -23.98
C ARG A 87 24.83 -0.49 -24.42
N LEU A 88 24.18 -1.55 -23.95
CA LEU A 88 22.79 -1.85 -24.32
C LEU A 88 21.84 -0.68 -24.02
N PHE A 89 21.88 -0.17 -22.79
CA PHE A 89 20.96 0.87 -22.35
C PHE A 89 21.28 2.23 -22.99
N THR A 90 22.57 2.58 -23.13
CA THR A 90 22.97 3.84 -23.79
C THR A 90 22.68 3.82 -25.30
N GLU A 91 23.01 2.74 -26.01
CA GLU A 91 22.68 2.59 -27.45
C GLU A 91 21.18 2.65 -27.70
N LYS A 92 20.37 2.14 -26.77
CA LYS A 92 18.91 2.19 -26.86
C LYS A 92 18.29 3.43 -26.21
N ASN A 93 19.07 4.38 -25.67
CA ASN A 93 18.58 5.57 -24.95
C ASN A 93 17.51 5.23 -23.89
N ILE A 94 17.78 4.20 -23.09
CA ILE A 94 16.91 3.79 -22.00
C ILE A 94 17.44 4.41 -20.70
N PRO A 95 16.63 5.20 -19.97
CA PRO A 95 17.01 5.67 -18.65
C PRO A 95 17.05 4.50 -17.66
N VAL A 96 17.99 4.56 -16.73
CA VAL A 96 18.23 3.52 -15.72
C VAL A 96 18.33 4.18 -14.35
N THR A 97 17.76 3.51 -13.35
CA THR A 97 18.08 3.77 -11.95
C THR A 97 19.07 2.72 -11.48
N VAL A 98 20.24 3.17 -11.04
CA VAL A 98 21.24 2.32 -10.42
C VAL A 98 20.94 2.22 -8.93
N TYR A 99 20.86 1.00 -8.41
CA TYR A 99 20.94 0.73 -6.98
C TYR A 99 22.40 0.46 -6.63
N GLY A 100 23.11 1.52 -6.23
CA GLY A 100 24.55 1.49 -5.99
C GLY A 100 24.88 1.27 -4.53
N VAL A 101 25.57 0.17 -4.21
CA VAL A 101 26.09 -0.09 -2.87
C VAL A 101 27.29 0.84 -2.64
N ALA A 102 27.26 1.63 -1.56
CA ALA A 102 28.18 2.75 -1.40
C ALA A 102 29.67 2.32 -1.43
N THR A 103 30.00 1.19 -0.79
CA THR A 103 31.36 0.62 -0.84
C THR A 103 31.74 0.08 -2.22
N ALA A 104 30.80 -0.47 -2.99
CA ALA A 104 31.04 -0.94 -4.36
C ALA A 104 31.34 0.24 -5.31
N LEU A 105 30.61 1.35 -5.16
CA LEU A 105 30.82 2.58 -5.94
C LEU A 105 32.23 3.16 -5.68
N MET A 106 32.66 3.22 -4.42
CA MET A 106 34.01 3.69 -4.07
C MET A 106 35.14 2.84 -4.66
N ARG A 107 34.88 1.56 -4.95
CA ARG A 107 35.85 0.66 -5.60
C ARG A 107 35.80 0.72 -7.13
N SER A 108 34.85 1.44 -7.71
CA SER A 108 34.49 1.35 -9.13
C SER A 108 34.42 2.71 -9.85
N PRO A 109 35.46 3.55 -9.77
CA PRO A 109 35.41 4.91 -10.29
C PRO A 109 35.11 5.00 -11.79
N ALA A 110 35.57 4.04 -12.59
CA ALA A 110 35.30 4.02 -14.03
C ALA A 110 33.81 3.76 -14.33
N GLN A 111 33.18 2.83 -13.59
CA GLN A 111 31.77 2.52 -13.72
C GLN A 111 30.91 3.67 -13.21
N VAL A 112 31.28 4.29 -12.09
CA VAL A 112 30.59 5.50 -11.58
C VAL A 112 30.62 6.62 -12.62
N ASN A 113 31.79 6.91 -13.21
CA ASN A 113 31.88 7.92 -14.26
C ASN A 113 30.99 7.57 -15.47
N ALA A 114 30.94 6.30 -15.88
CA ALA A 114 30.10 5.86 -16.98
C ALA A 114 28.59 5.97 -16.68
N MET A 115 28.17 5.76 -15.42
CA MET A 115 26.79 5.98 -14.97
C MET A 115 26.42 7.47 -15.02
N LEU A 116 27.33 8.34 -14.54
CA LEU A 116 27.14 9.79 -14.55
C LEU A 116 27.10 10.35 -15.97
N ASP A 117 28.02 9.94 -16.85
CA ASP A 117 28.05 10.36 -18.26
C ASP A 117 26.78 9.94 -19.01
N ALA A 118 26.19 8.80 -18.64
CA ALA A 118 24.93 8.31 -19.20
C ALA A 118 23.69 9.03 -18.64
N GLY A 119 23.86 9.92 -17.66
CA GLY A 119 22.76 10.62 -17.00
C GLY A 119 21.83 9.67 -16.22
N TRP A 120 22.34 8.52 -15.78
CA TRP A 120 21.55 7.57 -14.99
C TRP A 120 21.34 8.10 -13.57
N GLU A 121 20.18 7.81 -12.99
CA GLU A 121 19.98 8.02 -11.56
C GLU A 121 20.86 7.02 -10.79
N ILE A 122 21.54 7.48 -9.74
CA ILE A 122 22.29 6.60 -8.82
C ILE A 122 21.68 6.71 -7.43
N ALA A 123 20.75 5.81 -7.11
CA ALA A 123 20.12 5.69 -5.80
C ALA A 123 20.96 4.83 -4.85
N SER A 124 20.77 5.04 -3.54
CA SER A 124 21.51 4.30 -2.52
C SER A 124 21.01 2.86 -2.42
N HIS A 125 21.94 1.92 -2.48
CA HIS A 125 21.72 0.51 -2.15
C HIS A 125 22.34 0.11 -0.81
N GLY A 126 22.37 1.04 0.15
CA GLY A 126 22.99 0.84 1.45
C GLY A 126 24.51 0.98 1.45
N TYR A 127 25.11 0.83 2.64
CA TYR A 127 26.56 0.96 2.85
C TYR A 127 27.31 -0.23 2.25
N LYS A 128 26.82 -1.43 2.53
CA LYS A 128 27.31 -2.72 2.06
C LYS A 128 26.14 -3.60 1.66
N TRP A 129 26.40 -4.58 0.81
CA TRP A 129 25.41 -5.56 0.41
C TRP A 129 25.45 -6.76 1.37
N VAL A 130 24.84 -6.58 2.55
CA VAL A 130 24.76 -7.59 3.61
C VAL A 130 23.32 -7.73 4.12
N GLU A 131 23.07 -8.73 4.97
CA GLU A 131 21.76 -8.90 5.60
C GLU A 131 21.64 -8.01 6.85
N HIS A 132 20.56 -7.24 6.94
CA HIS A 132 20.32 -6.32 8.06
C HIS A 132 19.36 -6.88 9.13
N LYS A 133 18.82 -8.10 8.98
CA LYS A 133 17.71 -8.61 9.80
C LYS A 133 17.95 -8.54 11.32
N ASP A 134 19.19 -8.75 11.76
CA ASP A 134 19.60 -8.72 13.18
C ASP A 134 20.41 -7.46 13.54
N MET A 135 20.51 -6.49 12.63
CA MET A 135 21.29 -5.26 12.85
C MET A 135 20.57 -4.37 13.87
N SER A 136 21.31 -3.86 14.86
CA SER A 136 20.76 -2.91 15.81
C SER A 136 20.41 -1.59 15.12
N GLU A 137 19.39 -0.90 15.63
CA GLU A 137 18.94 0.39 15.10
C GLU A 137 20.09 1.42 15.05
N GLU A 138 20.97 1.42 16.07
CA GLU A 138 22.13 2.30 16.15
C GLU A 138 23.13 2.04 15.02
N VAL A 139 23.53 0.77 14.82
CA VAL A 139 24.49 0.39 13.78
C VAL A 139 23.90 0.67 12.40
N GLU A 140 22.63 0.33 12.19
CA GLU A 140 21.98 0.56 10.91
C GLU A 140 21.88 2.05 10.58
N ARG A 141 21.55 2.90 11.55
CA ARG A 141 21.54 4.36 11.39
C ARG A 141 22.92 4.91 11.05
N GLN A 142 23.97 4.41 11.69
CA GLN A 142 25.36 4.77 11.35
C GLN A 142 25.71 4.37 9.91
N GLN A 143 25.32 3.17 9.48
CA GLN A 143 25.54 2.71 8.12
C GLN A 143 24.73 3.51 7.09
N ILE A 144 23.50 3.92 7.41
CA ILE A 144 22.72 4.81 6.53
C ILE A 144 23.46 6.13 6.30
N ASN A 145 23.92 6.77 7.37
CA ASN A 145 24.68 8.03 7.27
C ASN A 145 25.99 7.86 6.49
N GLU A 146 26.70 6.75 6.72
CA GLU A 146 27.95 6.47 6.00
C GLU A 146 27.71 6.15 4.52
N ALA A 147 26.62 5.46 4.19
CA ALA A 147 26.22 5.22 2.80
C ALA A 147 25.96 6.54 2.06
N ILE A 148 25.23 7.47 2.69
CA ILE A 148 24.97 8.81 2.14
C ILE A 148 26.28 9.57 1.90
N ARG A 149 27.18 9.55 2.89
CA ARG A 149 28.48 10.21 2.80
C ARG A 149 29.32 9.65 1.65
N LEU A 150 29.45 8.33 1.56
CA LEU A 150 30.25 7.66 0.52
C LEU A 150 29.63 7.82 -0.87
N HIS A 151 28.30 7.75 -1.00
CA HIS A 151 27.62 8.10 -2.25
C HIS A 151 27.98 9.50 -2.70
N THR A 152 27.84 10.48 -1.80
CA THR A 152 28.13 11.89 -2.10
C THR A 152 29.57 12.07 -2.58
N LEU A 153 30.53 11.35 -1.98
CA LEU A 153 31.92 11.37 -2.41
C LEU A 153 32.14 10.68 -3.76
N ALA A 154 31.46 9.57 -4.04
CA ALA A 154 31.62 8.83 -5.28
C ALA A 154 30.99 9.56 -6.48
N THR A 155 29.79 10.12 -6.30
CA THR A 155 28.97 10.66 -7.40
C THR A 155 29.00 12.19 -7.49
N GLY A 156 29.48 12.86 -6.44
CA GLY A 156 29.44 14.32 -6.31
C GLY A 156 28.10 14.88 -5.81
N GLN A 157 27.08 14.04 -5.60
CA GLN A 157 25.76 14.45 -5.11
C GLN A 157 25.20 13.43 -4.11
N ARG A 158 24.38 13.89 -3.16
CA ARG A 158 23.70 12.95 -2.25
C ARG A 158 22.73 12.05 -3.03
N PRO A 159 22.54 10.79 -2.59
CA PRO A 159 21.49 9.96 -3.16
C PRO A 159 20.12 10.46 -2.70
N THR A 160 19.13 10.41 -3.60
CA THR A 160 17.75 10.81 -3.33
C THR A 160 16.79 9.63 -3.28
N GLY A 161 17.19 8.46 -3.75
CA GLY A 161 16.47 7.20 -3.59
C GLY A 161 17.18 6.26 -2.62
N TRP A 162 16.42 5.39 -1.95
CA TRP A 162 16.96 4.35 -1.08
C TRP A 162 16.31 2.98 -1.30
N TYR A 163 17.15 1.94 -1.31
CA TYR A 163 16.75 0.54 -1.25
C TYR A 163 17.81 -0.27 -0.50
N THR A 164 17.47 -1.01 0.55
CA THR A 164 18.43 -1.94 1.21
C THR A 164 18.30 -3.36 0.65
N GLY A 165 17.09 -3.80 0.29
CA GLY A 165 16.77 -5.16 -0.12
C GLY A 165 16.63 -6.10 1.08
N ARG A 166 17.75 -6.57 1.63
CA ARG A 166 17.75 -7.45 2.82
C ARG A 166 17.67 -6.63 4.10
N CYS A 167 16.60 -5.85 4.22
CA CYS A 167 16.39 -4.86 5.28
C CYS A 167 16.12 -5.49 6.66
N SER A 168 16.33 -4.70 7.72
CA SER A 168 15.81 -4.98 9.06
C SER A 168 14.35 -4.50 9.16
N ILE A 169 13.70 -4.77 10.29
CA ILE A 169 12.38 -4.19 10.59
C ILE A 169 12.43 -2.66 10.79
N ASN A 170 13.61 -2.10 11.04
CA ASN A 170 13.82 -0.68 11.34
C ASN A 170 14.17 0.14 10.09
N THR A 171 14.68 -0.48 9.02
CA THR A 171 15.30 0.22 7.88
C THR A 171 14.41 1.31 7.30
N VAL A 172 13.15 1.00 6.95
CA VAL A 172 12.24 1.99 6.32
C VAL A 172 12.01 3.18 7.24
N ASN A 173 11.85 2.94 8.55
CA ASN A 173 11.69 3.99 9.56
C ASN A 173 12.95 4.85 9.69
N LEU A 174 14.12 4.22 9.75
CA LEU A 174 15.40 4.91 9.87
C LEU A 174 15.69 5.82 8.68
N VAL A 175 15.44 5.33 7.47
CA VAL A 175 15.62 6.09 6.24
C VAL A 175 14.61 7.22 6.14
N SER A 176 13.35 6.98 6.53
CA SER A 176 12.31 8.03 6.62
C SER A 176 12.68 9.12 7.63
N GLU A 177 13.35 8.76 8.73
CA GLU A 177 13.80 9.70 9.76
C GLU A 177 14.95 10.61 9.29
N GLU A 178 15.86 10.11 8.46
CA GLU A 178 16.94 10.92 7.85
C GLU A 178 16.36 12.09 7.05
N GLY A 179 15.29 11.83 6.30
CA GLY A 179 14.40 12.86 5.76
C GLY A 179 14.87 13.57 4.49
N GLY A 180 15.99 13.17 3.89
CA GLY A 180 16.49 13.73 2.63
C GLY A 180 16.28 12.81 1.41
N PHE A 181 15.45 11.77 1.54
CA PHE A 181 15.12 10.85 0.45
C PHE A 181 13.79 11.20 -0.20
N GLU A 182 13.80 11.28 -1.53
CA GLU A 182 12.63 11.50 -2.35
C GLU A 182 11.70 10.28 -2.36
N TYR A 183 12.27 9.07 -2.29
CA TYR A 183 11.53 7.81 -2.19
C TYR A 183 12.34 6.69 -1.51
N ILE A 184 11.63 5.67 -1.01
CA ILE A 184 12.17 4.39 -0.52
C ILE A 184 11.54 3.24 -1.31
N SER A 185 12.27 2.13 -1.51
CA SER A 185 11.79 0.99 -2.29
C SER A 185 11.90 -0.38 -1.62
N ASP A 186 12.07 -0.42 -0.30
CA ASP A 186 12.10 -1.66 0.51
C ASP A 186 10.71 -2.27 0.76
N THR A 187 9.84 -2.26 -0.26
CA THR A 187 8.53 -2.93 -0.23
C THR A 187 8.25 -3.61 -1.57
N TYR A 188 7.31 -4.56 -1.55
CA TYR A 188 6.96 -5.43 -2.68
C TYR A 188 5.44 -5.64 -2.73
N ASP A 189 4.68 -4.62 -2.31
CA ASP A 189 3.33 -4.75 -1.79
C ASP A 189 2.26 -3.98 -2.58
N ASP A 190 2.63 -3.34 -3.70
CA ASP A 190 1.68 -2.65 -4.59
C ASP A 190 2.29 -2.49 -6.00
N ASP A 191 1.43 -2.20 -6.98
CA ASP A 191 1.78 -1.91 -8.37
C ASP A 191 1.88 -0.38 -8.63
N LEU A 192 1.75 0.43 -7.57
CA LEU A 192 1.85 1.89 -7.60
C LEU A 192 2.63 2.45 -6.40
N PRO A 193 3.21 3.66 -6.52
CA PRO A 193 3.73 4.38 -5.38
C PRO A 193 2.64 4.74 -4.37
N TYR A 194 2.99 4.83 -3.09
CA TYR A 194 2.09 5.28 -2.04
C TYR A 194 2.83 6.04 -0.93
N TRP A 195 2.09 6.77 -0.11
CA TRP A 195 2.66 7.52 1.01
C TRP A 195 2.68 6.68 2.28
N TYR A 196 3.87 6.51 2.85
CA TYR A 196 4.08 5.95 4.18
C TYR A 196 4.25 7.08 5.19
N GLU A 197 3.70 6.94 6.40
CA GLU A 197 3.85 7.94 7.44
C GLU A 197 4.56 7.35 8.66
N HIS A 198 5.65 7.99 9.06
CA HIS A 198 6.40 7.64 10.26
C HIS A 198 6.70 8.90 11.07
N LYS A 199 6.36 8.87 12.37
CA LYS A 199 6.52 10.01 13.30
C LYS A 199 6.00 11.35 12.73
N GLY A 200 4.88 11.31 12.00
CA GLY A 200 4.23 12.49 11.41
C GLY A 200 4.90 13.04 10.14
N LYS A 201 5.92 12.36 9.60
CA LYS A 201 6.52 12.68 8.30
C LYS A 201 6.04 11.70 7.24
N ALA A 202 5.69 12.21 6.07
CA ALA A 202 5.35 11.40 4.92
C ALA A 202 6.60 11.07 4.10
N GLN A 203 6.74 9.81 3.75
CA GLN A 203 7.79 9.27 2.90
C GLN A 203 7.14 8.55 1.72
N LEU A 204 7.54 8.90 0.50
CA LEU A 204 7.04 8.18 -0.66
C LEU A 204 7.69 6.80 -0.71
N ILE A 205 6.85 5.77 -0.82
CA ILE A 205 7.24 4.42 -1.13
C ILE A 205 6.98 4.19 -2.61
N ILE A 206 7.97 3.67 -3.31
CA ILE A 206 7.80 3.13 -4.65
C ILE A 206 8.16 1.65 -4.52
N PRO A 207 7.19 0.72 -4.62
CA PRO A 207 7.48 -0.72 -4.50
C PRO A 207 8.49 -1.21 -5.54
N TYR A 208 9.28 -2.21 -5.16
CA TYR A 208 10.23 -2.91 -6.02
C TYR A 208 9.72 -4.33 -6.37
N THR A 209 10.56 -5.19 -6.93
CA THR A 209 10.20 -6.55 -7.37
C THR A 209 11.27 -7.58 -6.99
N LEU A 210 10.83 -8.79 -6.62
CA LEU A 210 11.67 -9.99 -6.47
C LEU A 210 11.30 -11.08 -7.50
N ASP A 211 10.36 -10.78 -8.39
CA ASP A 211 9.75 -11.71 -9.34
C ASP A 211 10.12 -11.35 -10.79
N ALA A 212 9.82 -10.12 -11.24
CA ALA A 212 10.33 -9.50 -12.47
C ALA A 212 11.80 -9.05 -12.29
N ASN A 213 12.63 -9.99 -11.81
CA ASN A 213 13.99 -9.72 -11.36
C ASN A 213 14.93 -10.86 -11.80
N ASP A 214 16.05 -10.51 -12.42
CA ASP A 214 17.04 -11.48 -12.90
C ASP A 214 17.75 -12.24 -11.77
N MET A 215 17.60 -11.82 -10.50
CA MET A 215 18.02 -12.59 -9.33
C MET A 215 17.49 -14.02 -9.38
N ARG A 216 16.34 -14.22 -10.03
CA ARG A 216 15.69 -15.52 -10.15
C ARG A 216 16.52 -16.52 -10.95
N PHE A 217 17.44 -16.09 -11.81
CA PHE A 217 18.43 -16.99 -12.42
C PHE A 217 19.38 -17.66 -11.41
N ALA A 218 19.47 -17.12 -10.18
CA ALA A 218 20.34 -17.59 -9.12
C ALA A 218 19.57 -18.04 -7.86
N THR A 219 18.27 -18.37 -8.01
CA THR A 219 17.43 -18.88 -6.92
C THR A 219 16.91 -20.29 -7.23
N PRO A 220 16.64 -21.13 -6.21
CA PRO A 220 16.25 -22.52 -6.43
C PRO A 220 15.04 -22.74 -7.36
N GLN A 221 14.05 -21.85 -7.35
CA GLN A 221 12.85 -21.99 -8.18
C GLN A 221 13.04 -21.43 -9.61
N GLY A 222 13.93 -20.45 -9.79
CA GLY A 222 13.77 -19.44 -10.83
C GLY A 222 14.16 -19.84 -12.26
N PHE A 223 14.58 -18.86 -13.04
CA PHE A 223 14.70 -19.02 -14.50
C PHE A 223 15.92 -19.85 -14.89
N ASN A 224 15.70 -20.88 -15.72
CA ASN A 224 16.74 -21.76 -16.23
C ASN A 224 17.34 -21.25 -17.56
N CYS A 225 16.61 -20.41 -18.29
CA CYS A 225 17.06 -19.84 -19.55
C CYS A 225 16.46 -18.44 -19.80
N GLY A 226 17.05 -17.71 -20.75
CA GLY A 226 16.60 -16.37 -21.11
C GLY A 226 15.12 -16.30 -21.52
N ASP A 227 14.60 -17.30 -22.23
CA ASP A 227 13.20 -17.31 -22.70
C ASP A 227 12.20 -17.27 -21.56
N GLN A 228 12.47 -17.97 -20.45
CA GLN A 228 11.58 -17.95 -19.28
C GLN A 228 11.51 -16.55 -18.67
N PHE A 229 12.64 -15.83 -18.58
CA PHE A 229 12.65 -14.45 -18.11
C PHE A 229 11.93 -13.53 -19.09
N TYR A 230 12.18 -13.65 -20.41
CA TYR A 230 11.47 -12.86 -21.43
C TYR A 230 9.95 -13.04 -21.35
N ILE A 231 9.49 -14.29 -21.30
CA ILE A 231 8.04 -14.60 -21.23
C ILE A 231 7.45 -14.01 -19.95
N TYR A 232 8.13 -14.17 -18.81
CA TYR A 232 7.65 -13.60 -17.55
C TYR A 232 7.49 -12.08 -17.62
N LEU A 233 8.52 -11.38 -18.12
CA LEU A 233 8.45 -9.93 -18.30
C LEU A 233 7.35 -9.53 -19.30
N LYS A 234 7.21 -10.27 -20.40
CA LYS A 234 6.17 -10.01 -21.41
C LYS A 234 4.77 -10.16 -20.83
N ASP A 235 4.50 -11.24 -20.10
CA ASP A 235 3.18 -11.51 -19.53
C ASP A 235 2.81 -10.48 -18.44
N ALA A 236 3.78 -10.08 -17.61
CA ALA A 236 3.61 -8.99 -16.65
C ALA A 236 3.30 -7.65 -17.37
N PHE A 237 4.07 -7.33 -18.42
CA PHE A 237 3.83 -6.13 -19.21
C PHE A 237 2.44 -6.14 -19.87
N ASP A 238 2.07 -7.21 -20.57
CA ASP A 238 0.81 -7.30 -21.30
C ASP A 238 -0.40 -7.16 -20.35
N THR A 239 -0.29 -7.74 -19.15
CA THR A 239 -1.33 -7.67 -18.12
C THR A 239 -1.51 -6.22 -17.65
N LEU A 240 -0.43 -5.59 -17.20
CA LEU A 240 -0.47 -4.20 -16.70
C LEU A 240 -0.79 -3.19 -17.79
N TYR A 241 -0.34 -3.43 -19.02
CA TYR A 241 -0.64 -2.59 -20.18
C TYR A 241 -2.14 -2.63 -20.50
N GLU A 242 -2.77 -3.81 -20.45
CA GLU A 242 -4.21 -3.95 -20.68
C GLU A 242 -5.06 -3.37 -19.54
N GLU A 243 -4.61 -3.47 -18.28
CA GLU A 243 -5.23 -2.76 -17.16
C GLU A 243 -5.16 -1.24 -17.34
N GLY A 244 -4.00 -0.74 -17.80
CA GLY A 244 -3.81 0.67 -18.15
C GLY A 244 -4.74 1.14 -19.27
N ASN A 245 -4.87 0.32 -20.33
CA ASN A 245 -5.79 0.57 -21.43
C ASN A 245 -7.26 0.62 -20.96
N LYS A 246 -7.61 -0.13 -19.92
CA LYS A 246 -8.94 -0.11 -19.25
C LYS A 246 -9.12 1.04 -18.25
N GLY A 247 -8.14 1.95 -18.13
CA GLY A 247 -8.21 3.12 -17.27
C GLY A 247 -7.62 2.93 -15.87
N SER A 248 -6.82 1.88 -15.66
CA SER A 248 -6.14 1.61 -14.39
C SER A 248 -4.62 1.45 -14.57
N PRO A 249 -3.89 2.46 -15.10
CA PRO A 249 -2.46 2.32 -15.37
C PRO A 249 -1.63 2.07 -14.12
N LYS A 250 -0.51 1.36 -14.29
CA LYS A 250 0.39 0.89 -13.22
C LYS A 250 1.85 1.10 -13.59
N MET A 251 2.75 0.80 -12.65
CA MET A 251 4.18 0.70 -12.93
C MET A 251 4.64 -0.76 -12.90
N MET A 252 5.72 -1.05 -13.64
CA MET A 252 6.41 -2.33 -13.66
C MET A 252 7.89 -2.05 -13.41
N THR A 253 8.45 -2.66 -12.36
CA THR A 253 9.89 -2.61 -12.13
C THR A 253 10.57 -3.85 -12.70
N ILE A 254 11.77 -3.70 -13.25
CA ILE A 254 12.61 -4.81 -13.72
C ILE A 254 13.95 -4.74 -13.00
N GLY A 255 14.18 -5.71 -12.12
CA GLY A 255 15.41 -5.82 -11.35
C GLY A 255 16.51 -6.55 -12.09
N LEU A 256 17.70 -5.96 -12.17
CA LEU A 256 18.83 -6.47 -12.93
C LEU A 256 20.11 -6.44 -12.10
N HIS A 257 20.99 -7.44 -12.28
CA HIS A 257 22.29 -7.50 -11.59
C HIS A 257 23.41 -7.68 -12.61
N CYS A 258 24.50 -6.90 -12.45
CA CYS A 258 25.61 -6.90 -13.40
C CYS A 258 26.19 -8.30 -13.63
N ARG A 259 26.42 -9.06 -12.55
CA ARG A 259 26.96 -10.43 -12.62
C ARG A 259 26.00 -11.48 -13.18
N LEU A 260 24.69 -11.20 -13.24
CA LEU A 260 23.66 -12.13 -13.69
C LEU A 260 23.22 -11.84 -15.13
N ILE A 261 22.30 -10.90 -15.37
CA ILE A 261 21.79 -10.60 -16.72
C ILE A 261 22.89 -10.10 -17.66
N GLY A 262 23.99 -9.57 -17.13
CA GLY A 262 25.16 -9.18 -17.92
C GLY A 262 25.83 -10.35 -18.65
N ARG A 263 25.53 -11.61 -18.29
CA ARG A 263 26.01 -12.82 -18.98
C ARG A 263 25.40 -12.90 -20.40
N PRO A 264 26.18 -13.28 -21.43
CA PRO A 264 25.69 -13.34 -22.81
C PRO A 264 24.51 -14.30 -23.00
N GLY A 265 24.47 -15.41 -22.26
CA GLY A 265 23.35 -16.36 -22.32
C GLY A 265 22.04 -15.83 -21.72
N ARG A 266 22.07 -14.74 -20.95
CA ARG A 266 20.88 -14.14 -20.33
C ARG A 266 20.48 -12.83 -20.99
N ILE A 267 21.43 -11.94 -21.30
CA ILE A 267 21.13 -10.59 -21.82
C ILE A 267 20.26 -10.58 -23.09
N ALA A 268 20.32 -11.63 -23.91
CA ALA A 268 19.52 -11.75 -25.12
C ALA A 268 18.01 -11.62 -24.86
N SER A 269 17.52 -12.09 -23.70
CA SER A 269 16.11 -11.96 -23.32
C SER A 269 15.74 -10.53 -22.94
N LEU A 270 16.64 -9.83 -22.24
CA LEU A 270 16.46 -8.41 -21.91
C LEU A 270 16.40 -7.54 -23.18
N ILE A 271 17.28 -7.79 -24.16
CA ILE A 271 17.27 -7.10 -25.45
C ILE A 271 15.91 -7.27 -26.13
N ARG A 272 15.43 -8.53 -26.22
CA ARG A 272 14.12 -8.84 -26.81
C ARG A 272 12.97 -8.15 -26.09
N PHE A 273 13.01 -8.10 -24.76
CA PHE A 273 11.96 -7.42 -23.99
C PHE A 273 11.98 -5.90 -24.19
N ILE A 274 13.15 -5.27 -24.20
CA ILE A 274 13.26 -3.84 -24.50
C ILE A 274 12.71 -3.55 -25.91
N ASP A 275 13.05 -4.38 -26.90
CA ASP A 275 12.52 -4.24 -28.26
C ASP A 275 11.00 -4.47 -28.32
N TYR A 276 10.48 -5.40 -27.51
CA TYR A 276 9.04 -5.64 -27.40
C TYR A 276 8.29 -4.39 -26.89
N ILE A 277 8.68 -3.82 -25.75
CA ILE A 277 7.97 -2.67 -25.18
C ILE A 277 8.12 -1.41 -26.03
N LYS A 278 9.24 -1.25 -26.76
CA LYS A 278 9.43 -0.14 -27.70
C LYS A 278 8.52 -0.17 -28.91
N ASN A 279 7.97 -1.34 -29.24
CA ASN A 279 6.98 -1.49 -30.31
C ASN A 279 5.54 -1.24 -29.83
N HIS A 280 5.35 -0.86 -28.56
CA HIS A 280 4.05 -0.47 -28.02
C HIS A 280 3.97 1.05 -27.86
N GLU A 281 2.83 1.64 -28.23
CA GLU A 281 2.53 3.03 -27.91
C GLU A 281 2.23 3.19 -26.42
N LYS A 282 2.21 4.43 -25.92
CA LYS A 282 1.77 4.74 -24.55
C LYS A 282 2.52 3.97 -23.44
N VAL A 283 3.81 3.71 -23.67
CA VAL A 283 4.73 3.22 -22.65
C VAL A 283 5.61 4.37 -22.18
N TRP A 284 5.60 4.65 -20.88
CA TRP A 284 6.56 5.56 -20.27
C TRP A 284 7.72 4.74 -19.70
N ILE A 285 8.96 5.11 -20.03
CA ILE A 285 10.17 4.45 -19.49
C ILE A 285 10.91 5.48 -18.63
N PRO A 286 10.62 5.56 -17.32
CA PRO A 286 11.24 6.53 -16.41
C PRO A 286 12.42 5.97 -15.60
N THR A 287 13.19 6.87 -14.99
CA THR A 287 13.94 6.56 -13.74
C THR A 287 12.97 6.55 -12.54
N ARG A 288 13.40 6.03 -11.39
CA ARG A 288 12.57 6.06 -10.17
C ARG A 288 12.41 7.47 -9.63
N ILE A 289 13.43 8.32 -9.72
CA ILE A 289 13.29 9.73 -9.36
C ILE A 289 12.23 10.44 -10.23
N ASP A 290 12.11 10.11 -11.51
CA ASP A 290 11.04 10.67 -12.36
C ASP A 290 9.65 10.26 -11.86
N ILE A 291 9.47 8.99 -11.44
CA ILE A 291 8.22 8.51 -10.81
C ILE A 291 7.97 9.26 -9.50
N ALA A 292 8.99 9.43 -8.66
CA ALA A 292 8.87 10.13 -7.39
C ALA A 292 8.41 11.59 -7.60
N CYS A 293 9.09 12.33 -8.48
CA CYS A 293 8.74 13.71 -8.81
C CYS A 293 7.33 13.80 -9.42
N HIS A 294 6.96 12.85 -10.30
CA HIS A 294 5.63 12.80 -10.87
C HIS A 294 4.56 12.59 -9.80
N TRP A 295 4.73 11.59 -8.94
CA TRP A 295 3.76 11.25 -7.90
C TRP A 295 3.55 12.39 -6.90
N LYS A 296 4.63 13.05 -6.47
CA LYS A 296 4.56 14.21 -5.57
C LYS A 296 3.74 15.36 -6.16
N ARG A 297 3.81 15.54 -7.48
CA ARG A 297 3.05 16.57 -8.20
C ARG A 297 1.59 16.16 -8.42
N THR A 298 1.33 14.92 -8.81
CA THR A 298 -0.02 14.47 -9.22
C THR A 298 -0.87 13.90 -8.09
N HIS A 299 -0.21 13.37 -7.05
CA HIS A 299 -0.79 12.78 -5.84
C HIS A 299 -0.01 13.27 -4.61
N PRO A 300 0.01 14.59 -4.33
CA PRO A 300 0.70 15.11 -3.15
C PRO A 300 0.15 14.46 -1.88
N TYR A 301 1.03 14.28 -0.89
CA TYR A 301 0.59 13.76 0.40
C TYR A 301 -0.44 14.69 1.03
N VAL A 302 -1.59 14.14 1.37
CA VAL A 302 -2.64 14.80 2.15
C VAL A 302 -2.70 14.11 3.50
N LYS A 303 -2.38 14.84 4.56
CA LYS A 303 -2.50 14.33 5.92
C LYS A 303 -3.98 14.10 6.23
N SER A 304 -4.32 12.87 6.62
CA SER A 304 -5.65 12.60 7.17
C SER A 304 -5.66 12.94 8.66
N ASP A 305 -6.53 13.88 9.04
CA ASP A 305 -6.75 14.23 10.46
C ASP A 305 -7.60 13.18 11.19
N LEU A 306 -8.18 12.23 10.47
CA LEU A 306 -9.06 11.21 11.03
C LEU A 306 -8.63 9.81 10.59
N VAL A 307 -7.68 9.25 11.35
CA VAL A 307 -7.20 7.87 11.19
C VAL A 307 -7.63 7.08 12.43
N PRO A 308 -8.77 6.36 12.41
CA PRO A 308 -9.35 5.69 13.57
C PRO A 308 -8.37 4.91 14.44
N SER A 309 -7.46 4.13 13.83
CA SER A 309 -6.46 3.31 14.54
C SER A 309 -5.34 4.11 15.22
N LYS A 310 -5.24 5.42 14.98
CA LYS A 310 -4.22 6.31 15.55
C LYS A 310 -4.77 7.30 16.57
N LEU A 311 -6.09 7.33 16.78
CA LEU A 311 -6.71 8.23 17.77
C LEU A 311 -6.50 7.71 19.19
N ASP A 312 -6.45 8.62 20.16
CA ASP A 312 -6.62 8.25 21.56
C ASP A 312 -8.09 7.88 21.86
N ARG A 313 -8.31 7.21 23.00
CA ARG A 313 -9.64 6.68 23.37
C ARG A 313 -10.70 7.76 23.48
N SER A 314 -10.38 8.92 24.07
CA SER A 314 -11.34 10.01 24.25
C SER A 314 -11.77 10.53 22.90
N THR A 315 -10.80 10.89 22.05
CA THR A 315 -11.06 11.40 20.71
C THR A 315 -11.82 10.37 19.86
N PHE A 316 -11.49 9.08 19.94
CA PHE A 316 -12.20 8.05 19.20
C PHE A 316 -13.68 7.94 19.63
N VAL A 317 -13.95 7.88 20.93
CA VAL A 317 -15.33 7.76 21.44
C VAL A 317 -16.13 9.04 21.18
N ASP A 318 -15.52 10.22 21.32
CA ASP A 318 -16.17 11.49 21.00
C ASP A 318 -16.57 11.56 19.52
N ARG A 319 -15.78 10.97 18.62
CA ARG A 319 -16.02 10.98 17.16
C ARG A 319 -16.93 9.87 16.67
N PHE A 320 -16.88 8.68 17.28
CA PHE A 320 -17.57 7.48 16.77
C PHE A 320 -18.58 6.87 17.75
N GLY A 321 -18.69 7.39 18.98
CA GLY A 321 -19.58 6.87 20.02
C GLY A 321 -21.07 7.03 19.70
N SER A 322 -21.44 8.00 18.86
CA SER A 322 -22.82 8.22 18.42
C SER A 322 -23.22 7.38 17.21
N ILE A 323 -22.29 6.64 16.57
CA ILE A 323 -22.57 5.90 15.33
C ILE A 323 -23.70 4.88 15.55
N PHE A 324 -23.66 4.15 16.66
CA PHE A 324 -24.78 3.37 17.18
C PHE A 324 -25.53 4.22 18.20
N GLU A 325 -26.72 4.68 17.84
CA GLU A 325 -27.51 5.70 18.55
C GLU A 325 -27.48 5.58 20.09
N ASN A 326 -27.01 6.64 20.78
CA ASN A 326 -26.86 6.71 22.24
C ASN A 326 -26.18 5.48 22.88
N SER A 327 -25.33 4.78 22.13
CA SER A 327 -24.75 3.49 22.51
C SER A 327 -23.22 3.51 22.35
N SER A 328 -22.57 4.45 23.04
CA SER A 328 -21.11 4.66 23.00
C SER A 328 -20.31 3.42 23.35
N TRP A 329 -20.89 2.51 24.15
CA TRP A 329 -20.28 1.24 24.53
C TRP A 329 -19.84 0.40 23.32
N VAL A 330 -20.49 0.53 22.16
CA VAL A 330 -20.08 -0.18 20.93
C VAL A 330 -18.73 0.33 20.45
N ALA A 331 -18.54 1.66 20.43
CA ALA A 331 -17.28 2.29 20.08
C ALA A 331 -16.20 2.03 21.13
N GLU A 332 -16.55 2.12 22.41
CA GLU A 332 -15.65 1.79 23.51
C GLU A 332 -15.12 0.35 23.41
N ARG A 333 -16.00 -0.64 23.21
CA ARG A 333 -15.58 -2.04 23.03
C ARG A 333 -14.78 -2.26 21.76
N ALA A 334 -15.05 -1.51 20.69
CA ALA A 334 -14.29 -1.62 19.45
C ALA A 334 -12.87 -1.05 19.62
N PHE A 335 -12.73 0.06 20.35
CA PHE A 335 -11.45 0.64 20.71
C PHE A 335 -10.65 -0.25 21.66
N ASP A 336 -11.32 -0.81 22.68
CA ASP A 336 -10.70 -1.72 23.66
C ASP A 336 -10.37 -3.09 23.03
N SER A 337 -10.96 -3.39 21.87
CA SER A 337 -10.54 -4.47 20.97
C SER A 337 -9.35 -4.02 20.12
N GLU A 338 -9.14 -4.65 18.97
CA GLU A 338 -8.06 -4.27 18.06
C GLU A 338 -8.56 -3.31 16.97
N LEU A 339 -7.91 -2.14 16.88
CA LEU A 339 -8.00 -1.24 15.74
C LEU A 339 -6.66 -1.21 15.00
N ALA A 340 -6.67 -1.74 13.79
CA ALA A 340 -5.49 -1.86 12.92
C ALA A 340 -5.65 -0.97 11.67
N PRO A 341 -4.64 -0.86 10.80
CA PRO A 341 -4.75 -0.11 9.55
C PRO A 341 -5.97 -0.47 8.69
N ALA A 342 -6.41 -1.73 8.73
CA ALA A 342 -7.60 -2.20 8.03
C ALA A 342 -8.91 -1.52 8.50
N ASN A 343 -8.92 -0.91 9.68
CA ASN A 343 -10.08 -0.23 10.26
C ASN A 343 -10.11 1.28 9.98
N ASN A 344 -9.19 1.81 9.17
CA ASN A 344 -9.11 3.25 8.88
C ASN A 344 -10.05 3.73 7.77
N THR A 345 -10.83 2.84 7.17
CA THR A 345 -11.87 3.16 6.18
C THR A 345 -13.25 3.04 6.81
N ALA A 346 -14.29 3.60 6.15
CA ALA A 346 -15.65 3.50 6.65
C ALA A 346 -16.10 2.03 6.79
N ILE A 347 -15.75 1.18 5.82
CA ILE A 347 -16.07 -0.25 5.85
C ILE A 347 -15.28 -1.01 6.92
N GLY A 348 -14.00 -0.65 7.12
CA GLY A 348 -13.15 -1.26 8.12
C GLY A 348 -13.58 -0.93 9.55
N LEU A 349 -13.92 0.33 9.82
CA LEU A 349 -14.43 0.75 11.12
C LEU A 349 -15.85 0.19 11.36
N HIS A 350 -16.69 0.13 10.32
CA HIS A 350 -18.00 -0.53 10.40
C HIS A 350 -17.87 -1.98 10.81
N PHE A 351 -16.90 -2.70 10.23
CA PHE A 351 -16.61 -4.08 10.61
C PHE A 351 -16.26 -4.21 12.09
N ALA A 352 -15.39 -3.33 12.61
CA ALA A 352 -15.01 -3.34 14.03
C ALA A 352 -16.23 -3.10 14.95
N LEU A 353 -17.02 -2.04 14.68
CA LEU A 353 -18.17 -1.67 15.50
C LEU A 353 -19.28 -2.73 15.42
N ARG A 354 -19.66 -3.19 14.23
CA ARG A 354 -20.72 -4.20 14.07
C ARG A 354 -20.35 -5.52 14.74
N THR A 355 -19.07 -5.86 14.80
CA THR A 355 -18.60 -7.08 15.48
C THR A 355 -18.94 -7.00 16.97
N GLN A 356 -18.71 -5.86 17.61
CA GLN A 356 -19.07 -5.64 19.02
C GLN A 356 -20.58 -5.64 19.22
N PHE A 357 -21.32 -5.01 18.30
CA PHE A 357 -22.78 -5.04 18.34
C PHE A 357 -23.35 -6.46 18.23
N ARG A 358 -22.83 -7.27 17.31
CA ARG A 358 -23.25 -8.68 17.12
C ARG A 358 -22.84 -9.59 18.26
N ALA A 359 -21.70 -9.33 18.91
CA ALA A 359 -21.22 -10.10 20.05
C ALA A 359 -21.97 -9.79 21.36
N ALA A 360 -22.69 -8.67 21.42
CA ALA A 360 -23.47 -8.29 22.59
C ALA A 360 -24.70 -9.17 22.78
N SER A 361 -25.19 -9.19 24.02
CA SER A 361 -26.40 -9.92 24.39
C SER A 361 -27.65 -9.36 23.67
N ASP A 362 -28.71 -10.16 23.57
CA ASP A 362 -30.00 -9.69 23.05
C ASP A 362 -30.54 -8.47 23.81
N GLU A 363 -30.27 -8.39 25.12
CA GLU A 363 -30.69 -7.27 25.96
C GLU A 363 -29.96 -5.97 25.58
N GLU A 364 -28.64 -6.04 25.39
CA GLU A 364 -27.84 -4.88 24.96
C GLU A 364 -28.23 -4.45 23.55
N ARG A 365 -28.40 -5.41 22.62
CA ARG A 365 -28.85 -5.11 21.26
C ARG A 365 -30.25 -4.48 21.26
N LEU A 366 -31.17 -4.98 22.09
CA LEU A 366 -32.50 -4.40 22.24
C LEU A 366 -32.45 -2.97 22.78
N LYS A 367 -31.56 -2.67 23.74
CA LYS A 367 -31.35 -1.29 24.23
C LYS A 367 -30.90 -0.36 23.11
N VAL A 368 -30.04 -0.82 22.20
CA VAL A 368 -29.67 -0.04 21.00
C VAL A 368 -30.90 0.21 20.13
N LEU A 369 -31.73 -0.82 19.86
CA LEU A 369 -32.96 -0.63 19.05
C LEU A 369 -33.93 0.37 19.71
N LEU A 370 -34.09 0.31 21.04
CA LEU A 370 -34.94 1.22 21.80
C LEU A 370 -34.41 2.65 21.84
N ALA A 371 -33.08 2.82 21.78
CA ALA A 371 -32.44 4.13 21.71
C ALA A 371 -32.59 4.81 20.35
N HIS A 372 -32.95 4.07 19.29
CA HIS A 372 -33.24 4.67 18.00
C HIS A 372 -34.56 5.44 18.05
N PRO A 373 -34.56 6.74 17.71
CA PRO A 373 -35.80 7.49 17.68
C PRO A 373 -36.71 6.93 16.59
N ASP A 374 -38.00 6.84 16.92
CA ASP A 374 -39.01 6.33 16.03
C ASP A 374 -39.16 7.24 14.79
N LEU A 375 -39.59 6.65 13.67
CA LEU A 375 -39.68 7.39 12.41
C LEU A 375 -40.64 8.59 12.51
N ALA A 376 -41.71 8.48 13.31
CA ALA A 376 -42.68 9.54 13.56
C ALA A 376 -42.16 10.64 14.52
N GLY A 377 -41.46 10.29 15.60
CA GLY A 377 -40.77 11.26 16.45
C GLY A 377 -39.64 12.00 15.73
N LYS A 378 -38.93 11.33 14.81
CA LYS A 378 -37.98 11.95 13.87
C LYS A 378 -38.64 13.03 12.98
N LEU A 379 -39.84 12.75 12.47
CA LEU A 379 -40.65 13.67 11.66
C LEU A 379 -41.19 14.87 12.46
N ALA A 380 -41.52 14.68 13.74
CA ALA A 380 -41.98 15.75 14.63
C ALA A 380 -40.81 16.64 15.12
N ALA A 381 -39.64 16.04 15.34
CA ALA A 381 -38.45 16.70 15.86
C ALA A 381 -37.55 17.34 14.79
N ALA A 382 -37.94 17.34 13.51
CA ALA A 382 -37.23 18.03 12.42
C ALA A 382 -37.02 19.55 12.65
N LYS A 383 -37.66 20.14 13.68
CA LYS A 383 -37.41 21.51 14.17
C LYS A 383 -36.38 21.64 15.30
N LEU A 384 -35.91 20.55 15.91
CA LEU A 384 -35.18 20.52 17.19
C LEU A 384 -33.98 19.54 17.24
N LEU A 385 -33.63 18.86 16.15
CA LEU A 385 -32.60 17.81 16.12
C LEU A 385 -31.18 18.33 15.78
N THR A 386 -30.17 17.53 16.15
CA THR A 386 -28.76 17.71 15.77
C THR A 386 -28.57 17.64 14.25
N THR A 387 -27.57 18.33 13.73
CA THR A 387 -27.31 18.51 12.28
C THR A 387 -27.23 17.20 11.48
N GLU A 388 -26.79 16.10 12.11
CA GLU A 388 -26.65 14.78 11.49
C GLU A 388 -28.00 14.08 11.24
N SER A 389 -28.98 14.24 12.14
CA SER A 389 -30.30 13.62 12.01
C SER A 389 -31.18 14.30 10.95
N THR A 390 -31.01 15.62 10.78
CA THR A 390 -31.74 16.42 9.78
C THR A 390 -31.33 16.07 8.35
N ASN A 391 -30.03 15.82 8.11
CA ASN A 391 -29.52 15.43 6.79
C ASN A 391 -29.91 14.00 6.38
N GLU A 392 -30.12 13.08 7.33
CA GLU A 392 -30.54 11.70 7.05
C GLU A 392 -32.00 11.60 6.57
N GLN A 393 -32.87 12.54 6.92
CA GLN A 393 -34.31 12.48 6.63
C GLN A 393 -34.72 13.18 5.34
N ALA A 394 -34.03 14.27 4.98
CA ALA A 394 -34.26 15.00 3.74
C ALA A 394 -34.07 14.13 2.49
N SER A 395 -33.17 13.14 2.53
CA SER A 395 -32.85 12.29 1.37
C SER A 395 -34.00 11.37 0.92
N ALA A 396 -34.94 11.03 1.81
CA ALA A 396 -36.11 10.21 1.46
C ALA A 396 -37.39 11.04 1.26
N GLY A 397 -37.30 12.37 1.30
CA GLY A 397 -38.43 13.30 1.19
C GLY A 397 -39.40 13.24 2.38
N LEU A 398 -38.98 12.67 3.51
CA LEU A 398 -39.82 12.48 4.71
C LEU A 398 -40.15 13.83 5.40
N ASP A 399 -39.32 14.84 5.18
CA ASP A 399 -39.57 16.24 5.56
C ASP A 399 -40.81 16.85 4.88
N MET A 400 -41.21 16.32 3.72
CA MET A 400 -42.33 16.77 2.90
C MET A 400 -43.57 15.87 3.00
N LEU A 401 -43.78 15.17 4.13
CA LEU A 401 -45.00 14.36 4.33
C LEU A 401 -46.25 15.23 4.55
N THR A 402 -47.38 14.84 3.94
CA THR A 402 -48.69 15.44 4.24
C THR A 402 -49.15 15.05 5.65
N ASN A 403 -50.12 15.78 6.20
CA ASN A 403 -50.69 15.44 7.51
C ASN A 403 -51.30 14.02 7.53
N GLU A 404 -51.92 13.60 6.42
CA GLU A 404 -52.49 12.26 6.26
C GLU A 404 -51.39 11.19 6.25
N GLU A 405 -50.30 11.41 5.50
CA GLU A 405 -49.16 10.50 5.48
C GLU A 405 -48.51 10.37 6.87
N ARG A 406 -48.34 11.49 7.60
CA ARG A 406 -47.81 11.48 8.97
C ARG A 406 -48.66 10.64 9.92
N THR A 407 -49.99 10.75 9.83
CA THR A 407 -50.90 9.91 10.62
C THR A 407 -50.71 8.44 10.31
N ILE A 408 -50.64 8.06 9.01
CA ILE A 408 -50.42 6.67 8.59
C ILE A 408 -49.09 6.13 9.14
N PHE A 409 -47.99 6.89 9.01
CA PHE A 409 -46.68 6.47 9.53
C PHE A 409 -46.68 6.33 11.05
N THR A 410 -47.37 7.22 11.77
CA THR A 410 -47.50 7.16 13.23
C THR A 410 -48.26 5.91 13.65
N GLU A 411 -49.42 5.64 13.06
CA GLU A 411 -50.23 4.45 13.36
C GLU A 411 -49.49 3.14 13.07
N LEU A 412 -48.75 3.08 11.94
CA LEU A 412 -47.96 1.91 11.59
C LEU A 412 -46.81 1.70 12.57
N ASN A 413 -46.15 2.76 13.01
CA ASN A 413 -45.10 2.68 14.00
C ASN A 413 -45.62 2.27 15.39
N ASP A 414 -46.78 2.78 15.80
CA ASP A 414 -47.44 2.38 17.05
C ASP A 414 -47.82 0.90 17.04
N LYS A 415 -48.42 0.42 15.94
CA LYS A 415 -48.73 -1.00 15.74
C LYS A 415 -47.48 -1.86 15.80
N TYR A 416 -46.41 -1.43 15.13
CA TYR A 416 -45.14 -2.14 15.09
C TYR A 416 -44.51 -2.22 16.49
N THR A 417 -44.41 -1.09 17.19
CA THR A 417 -43.83 -1.01 18.54
C THR A 417 -44.62 -1.84 19.53
N LYS A 418 -45.96 -1.80 19.46
CA LYS A 418 -46.83 -2.64 20.30
C LYS A 418 -46.64 -4.13 20.03
N LYS A 419 -46.41 -4.53 18.77
CA LYS A 419 -46.22 -5.94 18.39
C LYS A 419 -44.85 -6.47 18.80
N PHE A 420 -43.79 -5.72 18.55
CA PHE A 420 -42.41 -6.23 18.63
C PHE A 420 -41.63 -5.73 19.86
N GLY A 421 -42.07 -4.62 20.47
CA GLY A 421 -41.48 -4.03 21.66
C GLY A 421 -40.28 -3.11 21.38
N PHE A 422 -40.08 -2.68 20.13
CA PHE A 422 -39.06 -1.72 19.70
C PHE A 422 -39.55 -0.96 18.46
N PRO A 423 -39.02 0.24 18.16
CA PRO A 423 -39.49 1.07 17.04
C PRO A 423 -39.13 0.46 15.69
N PHE A 424 -39.86 0.86 14.64
CA PHE A 424 -39.54 0.46 13.28
C PHE A 424 -38.27 1.17 12.81
N ILE A 425 -37.23 0.40 12.51
CA ILE A 425 -35.93 0.92 12.07
C ILE A 425 -35.70 0.52 10.62
N ILE A 426 -35.32 1.51 9.81
CA ILE A 426 -34.93 1.33 8.40
C ILE A 426 -33.89 2.37 8.00
N ALA A 427 -32.93 1.99 7.16
CA ALA A 427 -31.97 2.92 6.58
C ALA A 427 -32.65 3.84 5.55
N VAL A 428 -33.03 5.04 6.01
CA VAL A 428 -33.80 6.02 5.22
C VAL A 428 -33.09 6.42 3.93
N LYS A 429 -31.76 6.57 3.94
CA LYS A 429 -30.96 6.91 2.74
C LYS A 429 -31.04 5.89 1.60
N ASP A 430 -31.39 4.64 1.88
CA ASP A 430 -31.56 3.59 0.86
C ASP A 430 -33.01 3.44 0.40
N ASN A 431 -33.93 4.29 0.89
CA ASN A 431 -35.36 4.09 0.75
C ASN A 431 -36.10 5.35 0.32
N THR A 432 -37.27 5.14 -0.27
CA THR A 432 -38.24 6.19 -0.60
C THR A 432 -39.46 6.05 0.32
N LYS A 433 -40.30 7.09 0.43
CA LYS A 433 -41.56 7.01 1.19
C LYS A 433 -42.38 5.75 0.85
N ALA A 434 -42.52 5.44 -0.45
CA ALA A 434 -43.26 4.30 -0.94
C ALA A 434 -42.62 2.97 -0.49
N SER A 435 -41.30 2.83 -0.61
CA SER A 435 -40.62 1.60 -0.18
C SER A 435 -40.66 1.41 1.34
N ILE A 436 -40.67 2.49 2.13
CA ILE A 436 -40.83 2.41 3.59
C ILE A 436 -42.25 1.93 3.96
N LEU A 437 -43.30 2.45 3.31
CA LEU A 437 -44.67 2.01 3.55
C LEU A 437 -44.86 0.52 3.21
N GLU A 438 -44.31 0.07 2.08
CA GLU A 438 -44.32 -1.35 1.71
C GLU A 438 -43.50 -2.21 2.68
N ALA A 439 -42.36 -1.69 3.17
CA ALA A 439 -41.58 -2.36 4.20
C ALA A 439 -42.35 -2.49 5.52
N PHE A 440 -43.11 -1.48 5.94
CA PHE A 440 -43.98 -1.56 7.12
C PHE A 440 -45.01 -2.67 6.98
N LYS A 441 -45.77 -2.69 5.88
CA LYS A 441 -46.81 -3.70 5.63
C LYS A 441 -46.23 -5.11 5.68
N ARG A 442 -45.12 -5.33 4.96
CA ARG A 442 -44.45 -6.63 4.91
C ARG A 442 -43.89 -7.04 6.27
N ARG A 443 -43.19 -6.14 6.97
CA ARG A 443 -42.51 -6.46 8.24
C ARG A 443 -43.48 -6.61 9.41
N LEU A 444 -44.65 -5.99 9.36
CA LEU A 444 -45.72 -6.22 10.34
C LEU A 444 -46.26 -7.66 10.31
N GLU A 445 -46.08 -8.40 9.22
CA GLU A 445 -46.46 -9.82 9.13
C GLU A 445 -45.42 -10.76 9.77
N ASN A 446 -44.20 -10.28 10.07
CA ASN A 446 -43.13 -11.10 10.65
C ASN A 446 -43.44 -11.53 12.09
N ASP A 447 -42.76 -12.59 12.53
CA ASP A 447 -42.58 -12.91 13.95
C ASP A 447 -41.52 -11.99 14.60
N ARG A 448 -41.50 -11.96 15.94
CA ARG A 448 -40.63 -11.05 16.70
C ARG A 448 -39.14 -11.34 16.51
N GLU A 449 -38.74 -12.60 16.36
CA GLU A 449 -37.32 -12.97 16.22
C GLU A 449 -36.79 -12.55 14.85
N THR A 450 -37.53 -12.85 13.79
CA THR A 450 -37.24 -12.39 12.43
C THR A 450 -37.14 -10.88 12.37
N GLU A 451 -38.06 -10.19 13.05
CA GLU A 451 -38.08 -8.74 13.05
C GLU A 451 -36.94 -8.12 13.87
N PHE A 452 -36.55 -8.73 14.98
CA PHE A 452 -35.41 -8.31 15.78
C PHE A 452 -34.10 -8.38 14.98
N ARG A 453 -33.88 -9.49 14.23
CA ARG A 453 -32.74 -9.62 13.32
C ARG A 453 -32.77 -8.54 12.23
N THR A 454 -33.93 -8.34 11.61
CA THR A 454 -34.11 -7.33 10.56
C THR A 454 -33.82 -5.92 11.08
N ALA A 455 -34.29 -5.57 12.28
CA ALA A 455 -34.01 -4.27 12.90
C ALA A 455 -32.51 -4.09 13.19
N CYS A 456 -31.83 -5.13 13.70
CA CYS A 456 -30.38 -5.11 13.89
C CYS A 456 -29.62 -4.88 12.57
N GLU A 457 -30.01 -5.55 11.49
CA GLU A 457 -29.42 -5.33 10.16
C GLU A 457 -29.60 -3.89 9.66
N GLN A 458 -30.77 -3.30 9.92
CA GLN A 458 -31.03 -1.89 9.56
C GLN A 458 -30.18 -0.92 10.39
N VAL A 459 -29.98 -1.18 11.69
CA VAL A 459 -29.04 -0.40 12.53
C VAL A 459 -27.62 -0.49 11.99
N GLU A 460 -27.15 -1.70 11.64
CA GLU A 460 -25.83 -1.87 11.04
C GLU A 460 -25.70 -1.10 9.72
N ARG A 461 -26.74 -1.09 8.87
CA ARG A 461 -26.73 -0.33 7.62
C ARG A 461 -26.68 1.19 7.86
N ILE A 462 -27.45 1.69 8.82
CA ILE A 462 -27.42 3.10 9.23
C ILE A 462 -26.03 3.48 9.74
N ALA A 463 -25.44 2.66 10.61
CA ALA A 463 -24.09 2.88 11.13
C ALA A 463 -23.04 2.98 10.02
N TYR A 464 -23.10 2.11 9.01
CA TYR A 464 -22.21 2.19 7.85
C TYR A 464 -22.38 3.50 7.08
N LEU A 465 -23.62 3.92 6.82
CA LEU A 465 -23.91 5.15 6.10
C LEU A 465 -23.47 6.41 6.86
N ARG A 466 -23.51 6.38 8.20
CA ARG A 466 -22.95 7.43 9.07
C ARG A 466 -21.44 7.48 8.96
N LEU A 467 -20.77 6.32 9.06
CA LEU A 467 -19.32 6.23 8.92
C LEU A 467 -18.83 6.74 7.55
N LYS A 468 -19.52 6.39 6.45
CA LYS A 468 -19.23 6.93 5.12
C LYS A 468 -19.37 8.45 4.99
N ALA A 469 -20.18 9.08 5.84
CA ALA A 469 -20.32 10.54 5.86
C ALA A 469 -19.20 11.21 6.65
N VAL A 470 -18.62 10.51 7.63
CA VAL A 470 -17.56 11.01 8.52
C VAL A 470 -16.17 10.72 7.95
N LEU A 471 -15.95 9.52 7.43
CA LEU A 471 -14.73 9.07 6.78
C LEU A 471 -14.94 9.20 5.27
N GLN A 472 -14.26 10.17 4.65
CA GLN A 472 -14.18 10.23 3.19
C GLN A 472 -13.24 9.09 2.76
N ASP A 473 -13.81 8.05 2.15
CA ASP A 473 -13.06 6.91 1.59
C ASP A 473 -12.24 7.35 0.36
#